data_AF-A0A527ZJD7-F1
#
_entry.id   AF-A0A527ZJD7-F1
#
_cell.length_a   1.000
_cell.length_b   1.000
_cell.length_c   1.000
_cell.angle_alpha   90.00
_cell.angle_beta   90.00
_cell.angle_gamma   90.00
#
_symmetry.space_group_name_H-M   'P 1'
#
loop_
_entity.id
_entity.type
_entity.pdbx_description
1 polymer ?
#
loop_
_entity_poly.entity_id
_entity_poly.type
_entity_poly.pdbx_seq_one_letter_code
_entity_poly.pdbx_strand_id
1 'polypeptide(L)'
;PDIRQQIAQTPELQPAQDAPLRSTPIRAVVLTNADVDHVAGLLSLRERQPFAIYATTQVLATLEANSIFNVLDPALVPRRILPPAEELAICDADGHDTGVTVESFPVPGKIALYLEERSRPEANFSSDAGDTIGVRITGAGSRGSVFYIPGCARIDATLRTRLADAACVLFDGTVYTDDEMIAAGVGQKTGARMGHLAMSGDAGSIAALA
;
A
#
# COMPACT_ATOMS: atom_id res chain seq x y z
N PRO A 1 -12.17 3.78 -1.66
CA PRO A 1 -11.41 3.57 -2.92
C PRO A 1 -12.02 2.47 -3.78
N ASP A 2 -12.64 2.85 -4.90
CA ASP A 2 -13.20 1.90 -5.88
C ASP A 2 -12.19 1.69 -7.02
N ILE A 3 -11.40 0.61 -6.94
CA ILE A 3 -10.36 0.30 -7.93
C ILE A 3 -10.94 0.12 -9.33
N ARG A 4 -12.17 -0.40 -9.45
CA ARG A 4 -12.80 -0.64 -10.74
C ARG A 4 -13.10 0.69 -11.41
N GLN A 5 -13.66 1.64 -10.66
CA GLN A 5 -13.90 2.99 -11.16
C GLN A 5 -12.58 3.68 -11.52
N GLN A 6 -11.56 3.59 -10.68
CA GLN A 6 -10.25 4.20 -10.94
C GLN A 6 -9.61 3.65 -12.23
N ILE A 7 -9.61 2.33 -12.41
CA ILE A 7 -9.12 1.68 -13.64
C ILE A 7 -9.90 2.18 -14.84
N ALA A 8 -11.25 2.13 -14.79
CA ALA A 8 -12.10 2.55 -15.90
C ALA A 8 -11.91 4.03 -16.29
N GLN A 9 -11.57 4.89 -15.32
CA GLN A 9 -11.35 6.32 -15.52
C GLN A 9 -9.91 6.67 -15.92
N THR A 10 -8.97 5.72 -15.91
CA THR A 10 -7.56 5.96 -16.23
C THR A 10 -7.26 5.41 -17.64
N PRO A 11 -7.09 6.28 -18.66
CA PRO A 11 -6.84 5.84 -20.04
C PRO A 11 -5.59 4.96 -20.19
N GLU A 12 -4.54 5.24 -19.42
CA GLU A 12 -3.28 4.49 -19.40
C GLU A 12 -3.45 3.06 -18.86
N LEU A 13 -4.56 2.79 -18.16
CA LEU A 13 -4.93 1.47 -17.66
C LEU A 13 -5.90 0.72 -18.58
N GLN A 14 -6.22 1.27 -19.76
CA GLN A 14 -7.04 0.59 -20.76
C GLN A 14 -6.19 -0.30 -21.67
N PRO A 15 -6.74 -1.42 -22.16
CA PRO A 15 -6.13 -2.20 -23.22
C PRO A 15 -5.74 -1.36 -24.44
N ALA A 16 -4.61 -1.71 -25.06
CA ALA A 16 -4.25 -1.16 -26.36
C ALA A 16 -5.30 -1.57 -27.42
N GLN A 17 -5.45 -0.76 -28.46
CA GLN A 17 -6.47 -0.96 -29.50
C GLN A 17 -6.32 -2.30 -30.26
N ASP A 18 -5.09 -2.81 -30.35
CA ASP A 18 -4.73 -4.06 -30.99
C ASP A 18 -4.60 -5.24 -29.99
N ALA A 19 -4.89 -5.02 -28.71
CA ALA A 19 -4.82 -6.06 -27.70
C ALA A 19 -5.92 -7.11 -27.86
N PRO A 20 -5.74 -8.33 -27.33
CA PRO A 20 -6.78 -9.35 -27.31
C PRO A 20 -8.08 -8.84 -26.65
N LEU A 21 -9.21 -9.44 -27.03
CA LEU A 21 -10.56 -9.11 -26.53
C LEU A 21 -10.66 -9.12 -24.99
N ARG A 22 -9.77 -9.84 -24.30
CA ARG A 22 -9.59 -9.77 -22.85
C ARG A 22 -8.12 -9.51 -22.56
N SER A 23 -7.81 -8.31 -22.12
CA SER A 23 -6.48 -7.92 -21.70
C SER A 23 -6.55 -6.81 -20.66
N THR A 24 -5.43 -6.59 -19.99
CA THR A 24 -5.20 -5.47 -19.07
C THR A 24 -3.73 -5.08 -19.17
N PRO A 25 -3.38 -3.79 -19.05
CA PRO A 25 -2.00 -3.37 -18.91
C PRO A 25 -1.44 -3.63 -17.49
N ILE A 26 -2.28 -3.97 -16.50
CA ILE A 26 -1.84 -4.25 -15.13
C ILE A 26 -1.06 -5.57 -15.10
N ARG A 27 0.23 -5.50 -14.78
CA ARG A 27 1.15 -6.67 -14.74
C ARG A 27 1.47 -7.16 -13.33
N ALA A 28 1.42 -6.28 -12.35
CA ALA A 28 1.66 -6.60 -10.96
C ALA A 28 0.91 -5.64 -10.03
N VAL A 29 0.65 -6.10 -8.81
CA VAL A 29 0.04 -5.33 -7.71
C VAL A 29 0.96 -5.45 -6.50
N VAL A 30 1.33 -4.32 -5.91
CA VAL A 30 2.09 -4.26 -4.65
C VAL A 30 1.16 -3.81 -3.53
N LEU A 31 1.10 -4.55 -2.43
CA LEU A 31 0.30 -4.22 -1.25
C LEU A 31 1.19 -3.71 -0.13
N THR A 32 0.84 -2.54 0.42
CA THR A 32 1.58 -1.89 1.51
C THR A 32 1.10 -2.29 2.91
N ASN A 33 -0.12 -2.80 3.02
CA ASN A 33 -0.66 -3.40 4.24
C ASN A 33 -1.84 -4.32 3.89
N ALA A 34 -2.56 -4.80 4.91
CA ALA A 34 -3.71 -5.69 4.76
C ALA A 34 -5.08 -4.99 4.97
N ASP A 35 -5.15 -3.66 5.01
CA ASP A 35 -6.40 -2.95 5.22
C ASP A 35 -7.42 -3.23 4.10
N VAL A 36 -8.71 -3.23 4.46
CA VAL A 36 -9.80 -3.60 3.55
C VAL A 36 -9.79 -2.74 2.29
N ASP A 37 -9.52 -1.44 2.44
CA ASP A 37 -9.47 -0.49 1.34
C ASP A 37 -8.24 -0.67 0.43
N HIS A 38 -7.18 -1.34 0.90
CA HIS A 38 -6.04 -1.74 0.08
C HIS A 38 -6.17 -3.14 -0.56
N VAL A 39 -6.91 -4.07 0.05
CA VAL A 39 -7.01 -5.45 -0.46
C VAL A 39 -8.32 -5.78 -1.17
N ALA A 40 -9.44 -5.11 -0.86
CA ALA A 40 -10.75 -5.47 -1.42
C ALA A 40 -10.81 -5.32 -2.95
N GLY A 41 -10.04 -4.38 -3.51
CA GLY A 41 -9.94 -4.15 -4.95
C GLY A 41 -9.50 -5.40 -5.74
N LEU A 42 -8.69 -6.27 -5.13
CA LEU A 42 -8.25 -7.54 -5.72
C LEU A 42 -9.42 -8.42 -6.17
N LEU A 43 -10.55 -8.37 -5.47
CA LEU A 43 -11.74 -9.16 -5.82
C LEU A 43 -12.38 -8.70 -7.15
N SER A 44 -12.13 -7.45 -7.57
CA SER A 44 -12.58 -6.95 -8.87
C SER A 44 -11.63 -7.33 -10.02
N LEU A 45 -10.52 -8.02 -9.76
CA LEU A 45 -9.52 -8.46 -10.75
C LEU A 45 -9.54 -9.97 -11.00
N ARG A 46 -10.62 -10.66 -10.66
CA ARG A 46 -10.73 -12.13 -10.64
C ARG A 46 -11.04 -12.78 -11.99
N GLU A 47 -11.20 -11.99 -13.05
CA GLU A 47 -11.63 -12.43 -14.37
C GLU A 47 -10.51 -13.11 -15.19
N ARG A 48 -9.65 -13.88 -14.50
CA ARG A 48 -8.59 -14.76 -15.04
C ARG A 48 -7.52 -14.05 -15.90
N GLN A 49 -7.29 -12.76 -15.65
CA GLN A 49 -6.13 -12.06 -16.21
C GLN A 49 -4.88 -12.35 -15.37
N PRO A 50 -3.75 -12.72 -15.98
CA PRO A 50 -2.53 -13.00 -15.23
C PRO A 50 -1.83 -11.70 -14.78
N PHE A 51 -1.50 -11.61 -13.49
CA PHE A 51 -0.67 -10.57 -12.88
C PHE A 51 -0.03 -11.10 -11.60
N ALA A 52 1.06 -10.52 -11.11
CA ALA A 52 1.66 -10.94 -9.85
C ALA A 52 1.20 -10.07 -8.67
N ILE A 53 1.02 -10.66 -7.48
CA ILE A 53 0.81 -9.92 -6.23
C ILE A 53 2.11 -9.93 -5.44
N TYR A 54 2.55 -8.76 -5.00
CA TYR A 54 3.72 -8.57 -4.13
C TYR A 54 3.27 -7.98 -2.80
N ALA A 55 3.68 -8.59 -1.69
CA ALA A 55 3.43 -8.04 -0.36
C ALA A 55 4.39 -8.64 0.67
N THR A 56 4.39 -8.09 1.88
CA THR A 56 5.12 -8.71 3.01
C THR A 56 4.55 -10.08 3.34
N THR A 57 5.33 -10.91 4.03
CA THR A 57 4.91 -12.25 4.47
C THR A 57 3.60 -12.21 5.27
N GLN A 58 3.42 -11.19 6.12
CA GLN A 58 2.25 -10.98 6.97
C GLN A 58 0.98 -10.70 6.15
N VAL A 59 1.09 -9.83 5.14
CA VAL A 59 -0.03 -9.51 4.24
C VAL A 59 -0.38 -10.73 3.38
N LEU A 60 0.61 -11.44 2.84
CA LEU A 60 0.34 -12.67 2.07
C LEU A 60 -0.31 -13.76 2.91
N ALA A 61 0.13 -13.95 4.16
CA ALA A 61 -0.49 -14.88 5.09
C ALA A 61 -1.94 -14.48 5.41
N THR A 62 -2.22 -13.17 5.49
CA THR A 62 -3.58 -12.66 5.65
C THR A 62 -4.45 -12.99 4.45
N LEU A 63 -3.96 -12.79 3.21
CA LEU A 63 -4.70 -13.18 2.02
C LEU A 63 -4.98 -14.68 1.97
N GLU A 64 -3.99 -15.51 2.33
CA GLU A 64 -4.12 -16.97 2.36
C GLU A 64 -5.14 -17.46 3.40
N ALA A 65 -5.20 -16.83 4.57
CA ALA A 65 -6.17 -17.16 5.61
C ALA A 65 -7.62 -16.78 5.24
N ASN A 66 -7.82 -15.96 4.21
CA ASN A 66 -9.13 -15.46 3.79
C ASN A 66 -9.53 -16.08 2.44
N SER A 67 -10.33 -17.15 2.50
CA SER A 67 -10.72 -17.94 1.32
C SER A 67 -11.42 -17.17 0.19
N ILE A 68 -11.95 -15.97 0.47
CA ILE A 68 -12.50 -15.07 -0.55
C ILE A 68 -11.46 -14.69 -1.61
N PHE A 69 -10.16 -14.63 -1.27
CA PHE A 69 -9.09 -14.31 -2.22
C PHE A 69 -8.68 -15.50 -3.10
N ASN A 70 -9.21 -16.70 -2.87
CA ASN A 70 -8.99 -17.86 -3.74
C ASN A 70 -9.72 -17.73 -5.09
N VAL A 71 -10.55 -16.70 -5.26
CA VAL A 71 -11.06 -16.28 -6.58
C VAL A 71 -9.93 -15.85 -7.52
N LEU A 72 -8.76 -15.51 -6.99
CA LEU A 72 -7.52 -15.27 -7.73
C LEU A 72 -6.73 -16.58 -7.77
N ASP A 73 -6.86 -17.29 -8.88
CA ASP A 73 -6.19 -18.57 -9.14
C ASP A 73 -4.67 -18.41 -9.01
N PRO A 74 -3.98 -19.05 -8.04
CA PRO A 74 -2.55 -18.88 -7.82
C PRO A 74 -1.67 -19.29 -9.01
N ALA A 75 -2.19 -20.12 -9.92
CA ALA A 75 -1.50 -20.47 -11.16
C ALA A 75 -1.48 -19.33 -12.18
N LEU A 76 -2.44 -18.40 -12.10
CA LEU A 76 -2.52 -17.20 -12.95
C LEU A 76 -2.03 -15.95 -12.21
N VAL A 77 -2.23 -15.92 -10.89
CA VAL A 77 -1.94 -14.77 -10.02
C VAL A 77 -0.97 -15.20 -8.92
N PRO A 78 0.33 -15.39 -9.25
CA PRO A 78 1.31 -15.80 -8.26
C PRO A 78 1.47 -14.72 -7.19
N ARG A 79 1.53 -15.16 -5.93
CA ARG A 79 1.80 -14.31 -4.77
C ARG A 79 3.28 -14.40 -4.43
N ARG A 80 3.99 -13.28 -4.44
CA ARG A 80 5.44 -13.17 -4.27
C ARG A 80 5.76 -12.30 -3.06
N ILE A 81 6.76 -12.72 -2.29
CA ILE A 81 7.20 -11.96 -1.13
C ILE A 81 7.91 -10.70 -1.62
N LEU A 82 7.54 -9.56 -1.05
CA LEU A 82 8.32 -8.33 -1.09
C LEU A 82 9.17 -8.28 0.18
N PRO A 83 10.48 -8.58 0.10
CA PRO A 83 11.34 -8.65 1.27
C PRO A 83 11.55 -7.26 1.90
N PRO A 84 11.68 -7.19 3.24
CA PRO A 84 11.96 -5.94 3.93
C PRO A 84 13.39 -5.47 3.65
N ALA A 85 13.54 -4.17 3.39
CA ALA A 85 14.82 -3.48 3.18
C ALA A 85 15.69 -4.05 2.03
N GLU A 86 15.06 -4.67 1.03
CA GLU A 86 15.71 -5.18 -0.17
C GLU A 86 15.03 -4.59 -1.42
N GLU A 87 15.85 -4.19 -2.40
CA GLU A 87 15.37 -3.82 -3.72
C GLU A 87 14.96 -5.08 -4.50
N LEU A 88 13.76 -5.08 -5.06
CA LEU A 88 13.24 -6.17 -5.87
C LEU A 88 12.70 -5.64 -7.19
N ALA A 89 13.17 -6.22 -8.29
CA ALA A 89 12.56 -6.03 -9.60
C ALA A 89 11.15 -6.63 -9.60
N ILE A 90 10.16 -5.81 -9.96
CA ILE A 90 8.78 -6.24 -10.07
C ILE A 90 8.61 -6.89 -11.44
N CYS A 91 8.17 -8.16 -11.42
CA CYS A 91 7.92 -8.94 -12.61
C CYS A 91 6.42 -9.26 -12.75
N ASP A 92 5.96 -9.50 -13.97
CA ASP A 92 4.62 -10.00 -14.25
C ASP A 92 4.41 -11.45 -13.77
N ALA A 93 3.22 -12.03 -13.99
CA ALA A 93 2.92 -13.40 -13.57
C ALA A 93 3.88 -14.45 -14.13
N ASP A 94 4.37 -14.26 -15.35
CA ASP A 94 5.28 -15.18 -16.07
C ASP A 94 6.76 -14.94 -15.72
N GLY A 95 7.06 -13.87 -14.97
CA GLY A 95 8.40 -13.55 -14.49
C GLY A 95 9.15 -12.54 -15.36
N HIS A 96 8.49 -11.91 -16.34
CA HIS A 96 9.10 -10.86 -17.13
C HIS A 96 9.18 -9.55 -16.34
N ASP A 97 10.32 -8.88 -16.41
CA ASP A 97 10.57 -7.60 -15.75
C ASP A 97 9.62 -6.51 -16.29
N THR A 98 9.01 -5.76 -15.38
CA THR A 98 8.12 -4.62 -15.71
C THR A 98 8.89 -3.32 -15.91
N GLY A 99 10.19 -3.29 -15.64
CA GLY A 99 11.02 -2.09 -15.60
C GLY A 99 10.84 -1.26 -14.33
N VAL A 100 10.16 -1.80 -13.31
CA VAL A 100 9.94 -1.16 -12.02
C VAL A 100 10.66 -1.93 -10.94
N THR A 101 11.46 -1.24 -10.14
CA THR A 101 12.10 -1.79 -8.93
C THR A 101 11.48 -1.16 -7.69
N VAL A 102 11.16 -2.01 -6.72
CA VAL A 102 10.55 -1.61 -5.45
C VAL A 102 11.43 -2.06 -4.30
N GLU A 103 11.72 -1.14 -3.39
CA GLU A 103 12.29 -1.44 -2.07
C GLU A 103 11.21 -1.20 -1.01
N SER A 104 10.94 -2.20 -0.16
CA SER A 104 10.04 -2.02 0.97
C SER A 104 10.79 -1.63 2.24
N PHE A 105 10.17 -0.84 3.09
CA PHE A 105 10.71 -0.52 4.42
C PHE A 105 9.58 -0.39 5.44
N PRO A 106 9.82 -0.79 6.69
CA PRO A 106 8.83 -0.63 7.74
C PRO A 106 8.57 0.87 7.97
N VAL A 107 7.31 1.21 8.18
CA VAL A 107 6.90 2.53 8.66
C VAL A 107 6.09 2.36 9.93
N PRO A 108 6.18 3.31 10.87
CA PRO A 108 5.30 3.31 12.02
C PRO A 108 3.84 3.30 11.57
N GLY A 109 3.15 2.20 11.78
CA GLY A 109 1.78 2.02 11.31
C GLY A 109 1.01 1.10 12.23
N LYS A 110 -0.21 0.74 11.82
CA LYS A 110 -1.12 -0.11 12.58
C LYS A 110 -1.46 -1.37 11.79
N ILE A 111 -1.71 -2.47 12.48
CA ILE A 111 -2.33 -3.64 11.85
C ILE A 111 -3.73 -3.29 11.33
N ALA A 112 -4.18 -4.02 10.30
CA ALA A 112 -5.50 -3.81 9.74
C ALA A 112 -6.62 -4.00 10.77
N LEU A 113 -7.65 -3.14 10.70
CA LEU A 113 -8.70 -3.06 11.73
C LEU A 113 -9.42 -4.40 12.00
N TYR A 114 -9.63 -5.23 10.99
CA TYR A 114 -10.30 -6.53 11.14
C TYR A 114 -9.40 -7.63 11.70
N LEU A 115 -8.09 -7.38 11.78
CA LEU A 115 -7.11 -8.27 12.42
C LEU A 115 -6.83 -7.86 13.88
N GLU A 116 -7.31 -6.70 14.33
CA GLU A 116 -7.23 -6.30 15.74
C GLU A 116 -7.96 -7.32 16.64
N GLU A 117 -7.27 -7.81 17.67
CA GLU A 117 -7.89 -8.69 18.66
C GLU A 117 -8.97 -7.93 19.43
N ARG A 118 -10.24 -8.21 19.12
CA ARG A 118 -11.40 -7.58 19.77
C ARG A 118 -11.43 -7.79 21.29
N SER A 119 -10.77 -8.82 21.80
CA SER A 119 -10.62 -9.12 23.23
C SER A 119 -9.58 -8.25 23.94
N ARG A 120 -8.76 -7.48 23.20
CA ARG A 120 -7.72 -6.60 23.74
C ARG A 120 -7.75 -5.20 23.08
N PRO A 121 -8.81 -4.41 23.32
CA PRO A 121 -8.98 -3.09 22.68
C PRO A 121 -7.89 -2.07 23.07
N GLU A 122 -7.19 -2.28 24.18
CA GLU A 122 -6.10 -1.43 24.68
C GLU A 122 -4.69 -1.89 24.24
N ALA A 123 -4.58 -2.99 23.49
CA ALA A 123 -3.28 -3.41 22.97
C ALA A 123 -2.72 -2.36 22.02
N ASN A 124 -1.43 -2.06 22.16
CA ASN A 124 -0.72 -1.21 21.21
C ASN A 124 -0.52 -2.02 19.92
N PHE A 125 -1.42 -1.81 18.95
CA PHE A 125 -1.34 -2.41 17.61
C PHE A 125 -0.40 -1.63 16.68
N SER A 126 0.38 -0.67 17.20
CA SER A 126 1.48 -0.07 16.45
C SER A 126 2.47 -1.18 16.14
N SER A 127 2.72 -1.41 14.85
CA SER A 127 3.65 -2.43 14.40
C SER A 127 4.73 -1.77 13.56
N ASP A 128 5.97 -1.97 14.00
CA ASP A 128 7.16 -1.73 13.19
C ASP A 128 7.59 -3.04 12.48
N ALA A 129 6.72 -4.07 12.50
CA ALA A 129 7.01 -5.45 12.13
C ALA A 129 6.61 -5.82 10.69
N GLY A 130 6.27 -4.84 9.85
CA GLY A 130 5.93 -5.04 8.44
C GLY A 130 4.45 -5.27 8.14
N ASP A 131 3.54 -4.98 9.08
CA ASP A 131 2.10 -4.97 8.79
C ASP A 131 1.70 -3.75 7.96
N THR A 132 2.42 -2.63 8.15
CA THR A 132 2.39 -1.46 7.26
C THR A 132 3.81 -1.17 6.79
N ILE A 133 3.98 -1.02 5.48
CA ILE A 133 5.24 -0.66 4.86
C ILE A 133 5.10 0.60 4.01
N GLY A 134 6.17 1.37 3.94
CA GLY A 134 6.41 2.29 2.83
C GLY A 134 7.13 1.58 1.70
N VAL A 135 7.04 2.13 0.50
CA VAL A 135 7.78 1.64 -0.66
C VAL A 135 8.54 2.76 -1.35
N ARG A 136 9.77 2.47 -1.77
CA ARG A 136 10.53 3.29 -2.70
C ARG A 136 10.43 2.66 -4.09
N ILE A 137 10.00 3.45 -5.06
CA ILE A 137 9.73 3.02 -6.43
C ILE A 137 10.74 3.71 -7.36
N THR A 138 11.39 2.91 -8.19
CA THR A 138 12.31 3.37 -9.22
C THR A 138 11.95 2.74 -10.56
N GLY A 139 12.03 3.54 -11.63
CA GLY A 139 11.84 3.07 -13.00
C GLY A 139 13.16 2.82 -13.71
N ALA A 140 13.16 1.95 -14.71
CA ALA A 140 14.32 1.67 -15.55
C ALA A 140 14.86 2.97 -16.19
N GLY A 141 16.14 3.27 -15.95
CA GLY A 141 16.79 4.46 -16.48
C GLY A 141 16.47 5.77 -15.73
N SER A 142 15.62 5.75 -14.71
CA SER A 142 15.30 6.91 -13.88
C SER A 142 16.45 7.26 -12.93
N ARG A 143 16.70 8.56 -12.74
CA ARG A 143 17.71 9.08 -11.78
C ARG A 143 17.15 9.40 -10.39
N GLY A 144 15.84 9.31 -10.21
CA GLY A 144 15.16 9.63 -8.96
C GLY A 144 14.17 8.54 -8.57
N SER A 145 13.77 8.56 -7.30
CA SER A 145 12.81 7.62 -6.74
C SER A 145 11.58 8.33 -6.18
N VAL A 146 10.44 7.67 -6.30
CA VAL A 146 9.19 8.07 -5.63
C VAL A 146 9.06 7.24 -4.36
N PHE A 147 8.73 7.89 -3.24
CA PHE A 147 8.36 7.21 -2.00
C PHE A 147 6.85 7.26 -1.83
N TYR A 148 6.24 6.11 -1.59
CA TYR A 148 4.81 5.98 -1.32
C TYR A 148 4.60 5.40 0.09
N ILE A 149 4.00 6.20 0.96
CA ILE A 149 3.76 5.89 2.37
C ILE A 149 2.31 6.30 2.69
N PRO A 150 1.31 5.48 2.37
CA PRO A 150 -0.11 5.87 2.49
C PRO A 150 -0.64 5.89 3.92
N GLY A 151 0.06 5.26 4.87
CA GLY A 151 -0.28 5.24 6.28
C GLY A 151 0.97 5.38 7.13
N CYS A 152 1.02 6.39 8.00
CA CYS A 152 2.15 6.61 8.89
C CYS A 152 1.75 7.32 10.18
N ALA A 153 2.02 6.70 11.32
CA ALA A 153 1.68 7.21 12.64
C ALA A 153 2.66 8.28 13.15
N ARG A 154 3.91 8.29 12.66
CA ARG A 154 4.94 9.27 13.03
C ARG A 154 6.08 9.29 12.02
N ILE A 155 6.75 10.43 11.87
CA ILE A 155 8.00 10.55 11.11
C ILE A 155 9.17 10.56 12.08
N ASP A 156 9.92 9.46 12.15
CA ASP A 156 11.16 9.39 12.93
C ASP A 156 12.39 9.82 12.13
N ALA A 157 13.55 9.89 12.79
CA ALA A 157 14.80 10.31 12.16
C ALA A 157 15.25 9.37 11.03
N THR A 158 14.96 8.07 11.15
CA THR A 158 15.29 7.06 10.14
C THR A 158 14.47 7.31 8.88
N LEU A 159 13.16 7.51 9.03
CA LEU A 159 12.27 7.82 7.92
C LEU A 159 12.64 9.15 7.27
N ARG A 160 12.91 10.20 8.06
CA ARG A 160 13.35 11.50 7.54
C ARG A 160 14.62 11.38 6.70
N THR A 161 15.62 10.65 7.19
CA THR A 161 16.89 10.43 6.47
C THR A 161 16.64 9.70 5.15
N ARG A 162 15.79 8.67 5.17
CA ARG A 162 15.42 7.90 3.98
C ARG A 162 14.74 8.75 2.91
N LEU A 163 13.92 9.73 3.32
CA LEU A 163 13.16 10.60 2.41
C LEU A 163 13.97 11.80 1.88
N ALA A 164 15.18 12.05 2.39
CA ALA A 164 15.95 13.26 2.09
C ALA A 164 16.26 13.45 0.59
N ASP A 165 16.52 12.36 -0.13
CA ASP A 165 16.85 12.37 -1.56
C ASP A 165 15.67 11.94 -2.46
N ALA A 166 14.45 11.97 -1.92
CA ALA A 166 13.25 11.63 -2.68
C ALA A 166 13.00 12.64 -3.82
N ALA A 167 12.79 12.16 -5.04
CA ALA A 167 12.32 13.01 -6.12
C ALA A 167 10.85 13.40 -5.92
N CYS A 168 10.08 12.54 -5.25
CA CYS A 168 8.69 12.77 -4.87
C CYS A 168 8.35 11.92 -3.64
N VAL A 169 7.57 12.49 -2.73
CA VAL A 169 6.98 11.77 -1.59
C VAL A 169 5.46 11.87 -1.70
N LEU A 170 4.80 10.73 -1.78
CA LEU A 170 3.37 10.55 -1.65
C LEU A 170 3.12 10.01 -0.24
N PHE A 171 2.67 10.88 0.66
CA PHE A 171 2.57 10.60 2.09
C PHE A 171 1.12 10.60 2.58
N ASP A 172 0.89 9.95 3.73
CA ASP A 172 -0.35 9.95 4.48
C ASP A 172 -0.91 11.37 4.69
N GLY A 173 -2.14 11.56 4.23
CA GLY A 173 -2.91 12.80 4.35
C GLY A 173 -4.31 12.53 4.88
N THR A 174 -4.46 11.55 5.77
CA THR A 174 -5.77 11.04 6.20
C THR A 174 -6.58 12.07 6.99
N VAL A 175 -5.93 12.86 7.85
CA VAL A 175 -6.59 13.93 8.62
C VAL A 175 -5.74 15.20 8.65
N TYR A 176 -6.37 16.36 8.54
CA TYR A 176 -5.70 17.65 8.65
C TYR A 176 -5.36 18.01 10.11
N THR A 177 -6.30 17.82 11.04
CA THR A 177 -6.07 17.89 12.49
C THR A 177 -6.32 16.53 13.15
N ASP A 178 -5.69 16.26 14.30
CA ASP A 178 -5.82 14.96 14.97
C ASP A 178 -7.27 14.65 15.40
N ASP A 179 -8.06 15.68 15.70
CA ASP A 179 -9.45 15.57 16.14
C ASP A 179 -10.49 15.75 15.01
N GLU A 180 -10.07 15.77 13.74
CA GLU A 180 -10.93 16.12 12.58
C GLU A 180 -12.23 15.32 12.55
N MET A 181 -12.16 14.00 12.75
CA MET A 181 -13.34 13.12 12.74
C MET A 181 -14.34 13.45 13.87
N ILE A 182 -13.82 13.87 15.03
CA ILE A 182 -14.62 14.26 16.20
C ILE A 182 -15.28 15.61 15.91
N ALA A 183 -14.51 16.59 15.44
CA ALA A 183 -14.99 17.92 15.10
C ALA A 183 -16.06 17.89 14.00
N ALA A 184 -15.92 17.00 13.01
CA ALA A 184 -16.89 16.80 11.94
C ALA A 184 -18.11 15.94 12.36
N GLY A 185 -18.10 15.33 13.54
CA GLY A 185 -19.21 14.51 14.05
C GLY A 185 -19.40 13.17 13.33
N VAL A 186 -18.39 12.70 12.59
CA VAL A 186 -18.43 11.46 11.80
C VAL A 186 -17.66 10.30 12.45
N GLY A 187 -17.00 10.54 13.58
CA GLY A 187 -16.29 9.52 14.34
C GLY A 187 -15.93 9.97 15.75
N GLN A 188 -15.44 9.03 16.57
CA GLN A 188 -14.99 9.28 17.94
C GLN A 188 -13.48 9.08 18.13
N LYS A 189 -12.77 8.65 17.09
CA LYS A 189 -11.33 8.36 17.13
C LYS A 189 -10.54 9.55 16.58
N THR A 190 -9.40 9.83 17.18
CA THR A 190 -8.41 10.75 16.62
C THR A 190 -7.60 10.08 15.50
N GLY A 191 -6.89 10.87 14.70
CA GLY A 191 -5.93 10.38 13.69
C GLY A 191 -4.89 9.44 14.30
N ALA A 192 -4.28 9.85 15.42
CA ALA A 192 -3.31 9.04 16.15
C ALA A 192 -3.89 7.68 16.59
N ARG A 193 -5.16 7.63 17.02
CA ARG A 193 -5.82 6.36 17.38
C ARG A 193 -6.08 5.46 16.16
N MET A 194 -6.23 6.05 14.98
CA MET A 194 -6.35 5.32 13.71
C MET A 194 -4.97 4.94 13.14
N GLY A 195 -3.88 5.48 13.66
CA GLY A 195 -2.51 5.22 13.18
C GLY A 195 -2.01 6.22 12.15
N HIS A 196 -2.61 7.41 12.09
CA HIS A 196 -2.29 8.45 11.11
C HIS A 196 -1.77 9.71 11.78
N LEU A 197 -0.65 10.24 11.29
CA LEU A 197 -0.10 11.52 11.69
C LEU A 197 -0.93 12.65 11.07
N ALA A 198 -1.41 13.59 11.89
CA ALA A 198 -2.11 14.77 11.39
C ALA A 198 -1.20 15.64 10.51
N MET A 199 -1.78 16.29 9.50
CA MET A 199 -1.00 17.12 8.58
C MET A 199 -0.52 18.44 9.21
N SER A 200 -1.38 19.08 10.00
CA SER A 200 -1.14 20.41 10.59
C SER A 200 -0.47 20.36 11.97
N GLY A 201 -0.04 21.53 12.44
CA GLY A 201 0.64 21.71 13.73
C GLY A 201 2.15 21.52 13.68
N ASP A 202 2.85 21.94 14.74
CA ASP A 202 4.32 21.94 14.82
C ASP A 202 4.92 20.52 14.76
N ALA A 203 4.13 19.52 15.16
CA ALA A 203 4.49 18.10 15.10
C ALA A 203 3.84 17.36 13.91
N GLY A 204 3.12 18.08 13.03
CA GLY A 204 2.40 17.50 11.90
C GLY A 204 3.30 17.11 10.72
N SER A 205 2.76 16.33 9.79
CA SER A 205 3.52 15.84 8.64
C SER A 205 4.04 16.96 7.73
N ILE A 206 3.31 18.07 7.58
CA ILE A 206 3.76 19.21 6.78
C ILE A 206 5.03 19.83 7.38
N ALA A 207 5.02 20.15 8.68
CA ALA A 207 6.19 20.70 9.35
C ALA A 207 7.35 19.71 9.38
N ALA A 208 7.05 18.41 9.48
CA ALA A 208 8.06 17.37 9.49
C ALA A 208 8.70 17.12 8.10
N LEU A 209 7.99 17.34 7.00
CA LEU A 209 8.50 17.08 5.64
C LEU A 209 8.97 18.33 4.89
N ALA A 210 8.81 19.52 5.49
CA ALA A 210 9.26 20.80 4.94
C ALA A 210 10.79 20.98 4.96
#